data_AF-A0A8H4QR93-F1
#
_entry.id   AF-A0A8H4QR93-F1
#
_cell.length_a   1.000
_cell.length_b   1.000
_cell.length_c   1.000
_cell.angle_alpha   90.00
_cell.angle_beta   90.00
_cell.angle_gamma   90.00
#
_symmetry.space_group_name_H-M   'P 1'
#
loop_
_entity.id
_entity.type
_entity.pdbx_description
1 polymer ?
#
loop_
_entity_poly.entity_id
_entity_poly.type
_entity_poly.pdbx_seq_one_letter_code
_entity_poly.pdbx_strand_id
1 'polypeptide(L)'
;MSLPAPSLPPPDVVAEAVRHLQAGKYFQIAAYVMLLYDHMLTFSDEVERIWKARFSGATLLFLINRYVTPLQFIIIIDAFNDPIWTTSA
;
A
#
# COMPACT_ATOMS: atom_id res chain seq x y z
N MET A 1 37.76 -0.60 25.42
CA MET A 1 36.48 -1.01 26.02
C MET A 1 35.59 -1.51 24.88
N SER A 2 35.60 -2.82 24.60
CA SER A 2 34.79 -3.41 23.53
C SER A 2 33.36 -3.58 24.04
N LEU A 3 32.38 -3.05 23.31
CA LEU A 3 30.97 -3.28 23.61
C LEU A 3 30.66 -4.78 23.50
N PRO A 4 29.88 -5.38 24.43
CA PRO A 4 29.44 -6.75 24.28
C PRO A 4 28.63 -6.88 22.98
N ALA A 5 28.87 -7.97 22.25
CA ALA A 5 28.05 -8.28 21.08
C ALA A 5 26.57 -8.37 21.49
N PRO A 6 25.64 -7.84 20.67
CA PRO A 6 24.22 -7.89 21.01
C PRO A 6 23.79 -9.35 21.19
N SER A 7 23.15 -9.65 22.31
CA SER A 7 22.55 -10.96 22.56
C SER A 7 21.43 -11.20 21.54
N LEU A 8 21.42 -12.39 20.93
CA LEU A 8 20.34 -12.78 20.04
C LEU A 8 18.98 -12.69 20.77
N PRO A 9 17.95 -12.11 20.14
CA PRO A 9 16.63 -12.06 20.74
C PRO A 9 16.08 -13.48 20.93
N PRO A 10 15.28 -13.70 21.98
CA PRO A 10 14.58 -14.96 22.18
C PRO A 10 13.71 -15.35 20.96
N PRO A 11 13.57 -16.66 20.66
CA PRO A 11 12.84 -17.13 19.46
C PRO A 11 11.36 -16.76 19.48
N ASP A 12 10.75 -16.59 20.65
CA ASP A 12 9.38 -16.14 20.84
C ASP A 12 9.16 -14.71 20.32
N VAL A 13 10.11 -13.79 20.58
CA VAL A 13 10.08 -12.41 20.08
C VAL A 13 10.18 -12.38 18.56
N VAL A 14 11.05 -13.22 17.98
CA VAL A 14 11.19 -13.34 16.53
C VAL A 14 9.90 -13.89 15.90
N ALA A 15 9.31 -14.92 16.49
CA ALA A 15 8.06 -15.50 16.00
C ALA A 15 6.89 -14.50 16.06
N GLU A 16 6.82 -13.67 17.10
CA GLU A 16 5.82 -12.60 17.21
C GLU A 16 6.02 -11.53 16.13
N ALA A 17 7.25 -11.10 15.90
CA ALA A 17 7.57 -10.15 14.84
C ALA A 17 7.13 -10.67 13.46
N VAL A 18 7.37 -11.95 13.15
CA VAL A 18 6.92 -12.58 11.91
C VAL A 18 5.39 -12.55 11.77
N ARG A 19 4.65 -12.86 12.85
CA ARG A 19 3.18 -12.78 12.85
C ARG A 19 2.68 -11.37 12.57
N HIS A 20 3.27 -10.35 13.19
CA HIS A 20 2.90 -8.96 12.96
C HIS A 20 3.20 -8.51 11.52
N LEU A 21 4.34 -8.93 10.95
CA LEU A 21 4.67 -8.65 9.55
C LEU A 21 3.67 -9.30 8.60
N GLN A 22 3.30 -10.57 8.81
CA GLN A 22 2.28 -11.24 8.01
C GLN A 22 0.91 -10.57 8.12
N ALA A 23 0.47 -10.24 9.33
CA ALA A 23 -0.78 -9.51 9.55
C ALA A 23 -0.77 -8.16 8.82
N GLY A 24 0.35 -7.44 8.86
CA GLY A 24 0.54 -6.18 8.15
C GLY A 24 0.41 -6.32 6.62
N LYS A 25 0.94 -7.40 6.04
CA LYS A 25 0.82 -7.69 4.59
C LYS A 25 -0.63 -7.87 4.18
N TYR A 26 -1.36 -8.73 4.88
CA TYR A 26 -2.78 -8.97 4.58
C TYR A 26 -3.64 -7.74 4.81
N PHE A 27 -3.38 -7.00 5.89
CA PHE A 27 -4.09 -5.76 6.19
C PHE A 27 -3.90 -4.70 5.10
N GLN A 28 -2.68 -4.51 4.59
CA GLN A 28 -2.43 -3.56 3.50
C GLN A 28 -3.20 -3.92 2.23
N ILE A 29 -3.22 -5.20 1.85
CA ILE A 29 -3.97 -5.67 0.68
C ILE A 29 -5.48 -5.45 0.89
N ALA A 30 -6.00 -5.80 2.07
CA ALA A 30 -7.42 -5.59 2.40
C ALA A 30 -7.81 -4.10 2.35
N ALA A 31 -6.98 -3.21 2.91
CA ALA A 31 -7.18 -1.77 2.86
C ALA A 31 -7.17 -1.24 1.42
N TYR A 32 -6.27 -1.74 0.57
CA TYR A 32 -6.22 -1.37 -0.84
C TYR A 32 -7.44 -1.84 -1.63
N VAL A 33 -7.94 -3.05 -1.37
CA VAL A 33 -9.18 -3.53 -1.98
C VAL A 33 -10.37 -2.67 -1.59
N MET A 34 -10.48 -2.26 -0.31
CA MET A 34 -11.52 -1.32 0.14
C MET A 34 -11.39 0.04 -0.57
N LEU A 35 -10.18 0.57 -0.70
CA LEU A 35 -9.93 1.80 -1.45
C LEU A 35 -10.43 1.70 -2.90
N LEU A 36 -10.10 0.60 -3.59
CA LEU A 36 -10.56 0.36 -4.96
C LEU A 36 -12.08 0.23 -5.05
N TYR A 37 -12.71 -0.43 -4.07
CA TYR A 37 -14.16 -0.55 -4.00
C TYR A 37 -14.84 0.82 -3.90
N ASP A 38 -14.35 1.70 -3.03
CA ASP A 38 -14.87 3.06 -2.90
C ASP A 38 -14.69 3.88 -4.20
N HIS A 39 -13.57 3.65 -4.91
CA HIS A 39 -13.33 4.26 -6.22
C HIS A 39 -14.33 3.78 -7.26
N MET A 40 -14.61 2.48 -7.31
CA MET A 40 -15.57 1.90 -8.26
C MET A 40 -16.98 2.41 -8.02
N LEU A 41 -17.41 2.54 -6.75
CA LEU A 41 -18.74 3.01 -6.43
C LEU A 41 -18.99 4.43 -6.94
N THR A 42 -17.97 5.28 -6.83
CA THR A 42 -18.06 6.69 -7.24
C THR A 42 -17.67 6.90 -8.71
N PHE A 43 -17.11 5.89 -9.40
CA PHE A 43 -16.68 5.97 -10.80
C PHE A 43 -17.85 6.24 -11.76
N SER A 44 -19.03 5.68 -11.52
CA SER A 44 -20.22 5.92 -12.35
C SER A 44 -20.57 7.41 -12.43
N ASP A 45 -20.50 8.10 -11.29
CA ASP A 45 -20.73 9.55 -11.21
C ASP A 45 -19.60 10.35 -11.87
N GLU A 46 -18.36 9.87 -11.79
CA GLU A 46 -17.22 10.49 -12.48
C GLU A 46 -17.40 10.44 -14.00
N VAL A 47 -17.77 9.28 -14.55
CA VAL A 47 -17.96 9.11 -15.99
C VAL A 47 -19.02 10.08 -16.50
N GLU A 48 -20.11 10.26 -15.77
CA GLU A 48 -21.15 11.19 -16.17
C GLU A 48 -20.75 12.65 -16.04
N ARG A 49 -20.08 13.04 -14.95
CA ARG A 49 -19.82 14.45 -14.62
C ARG A 49 -18.49 14.99 -15.13
N ILE A 50 -17.49 14.14 -15.28
CA ILE A 50 -16.11 14.52 -15.59
C ILE A 50 -15.73 14.11 -17.01
N TRP A 51 -16.02 12.86 -17.40
CA TRP A 51 -15.62 12.36 -18.71
C TRP A 51 -16.51 12.86 -19.85
N LYS A 52 -17.80 13.12 -19.59
CA LYS A 52 -18.71 13.75 -20.57
C LYS A 52 -18.62 15.28 -20.57
N ALA A 53 -18.04 15.89 -19.54
CA ALA A 53 -17.90 17.34 -19.45
C ALA A 53 -16.70 17.85 -20.26
N ARG A 54 -16.69 19.15 -20.58
CA ARG A 54 -15.59 19.79 -21.31
C ARG A 54 -14.33 19.73 -20.43
N PHE A 55 -13.29 19.05 -20.93
CA PHE A 55 -12.03 18.86 -20.22
C PHE A 55 -11.46 20.20 -19.75
N SER A 56 -11.32 20.36 -18.44
CA SER A 56 -10.84 21.59 -17.79
C SER A 56 -9.66 21.29 -16.87
N GLY A 57 -8.94 22.33 -16.43
CA GLY A 57 -7.87 22.16 -15.45
C GLY A 57 -8.34 21.52 -14.13
N ALA A 58 -9.59 21.79 -13.71
CA ALA A 58 -10.19 21.17 -12.53
C ALA A 58 -10.37 19.65 -12.70
N THR A 59 -10.76 19.19 -13.90
CA THR A 59 -10.84 17.77 -14.25
C THR A 59 -9.47 17.09 -14.13
N LEU A 60 -8.41 17.73 -14.64
CA LEU A 60 -7.05 17.18 -14.55
C LEU A 60 -6.56 17.11 -13.10
N LEU A 61 -6.74 18.17 -12.32
CA LEU A 61 -6.37 18.20 -10.90
C LEU A 61 -7.11 17.12 -10.10
N PHE A 62 -8.40 16.93 -10.39
CA PHE A 62 -9.21 15.87 -9.78
C PHE A 62 -8.67 14.48 -10.14
N LEU A 63 -8.39 14.22 -11.43
CA LEU A 63 -7.83 12.93 -11.87
C LEU A 63 -6.47 12.66 -11.24
N ILE A 64 -5.58 13.65 -11.17
CA ILE A 64 -4.28 13.49 -10.50
C ILE A 64 -4.49 13.15 -9.03
N ASN A 65 -5.29 13.94 -8.30
CA ASN A 65 -5.49 13.73 -6.87
C ASN A 65 -6.10 12.35 -6.58
N ARG A 66 -7.02 11.91 -7.44
CA ARG A 66 -7.75 10.66 -7.26
C ARG A 66 -6.97 9.42 -7.69
N TYR A 67 -6.25 9.46 -8.81
CA TYR A 67 -5.57 8.27 -9.34
C TYR A 67 -4.12 8.13 -8.88
N VAL A 68 -3.45 9.21 -8.45
CA VAL A 68 -2.09 9.11 -7.88
C VAL A 68 -2.07 8.31 -6.59
N THR A 69 -3.09 8.44 -5.74
CA THR A 69 -3.15 7.74 -4.45
C THR A 69 -3.18 6.21 -4.63
N PRO A 70 -4.10 5.62 -5.43
CA PRO A 70 -4.06 4.18 -5.75
C PRO A 70 -2.73 3.73 -6.38
N LEU A 71 -2.12 4.54 -7.25
CA LEU A 71 -0.83 4.22 -7.88
C LEU A 71 0.29 4.14 -6.85
N GLN A 72 0.35 5.09 -5.91
CA GLN A 72 1.32 5.06 -4.82
C GLN A 72 1.14 3.83 -3.94
N PHE A 73 -0.11 3.44 -3.66
CA PHE A 73 -0.40 2.23 -2.87
C PHE A 73 0.12 0.95 -3.55
N ILE A 74 0.04 0.84 -4.88
CA ILE A 74 0.59 -0.32 -5.62
C ILE A 74 2.10 -0.44 -5.35
N ILE A 75 2.84 0.67 -5.44
CA ILE A 75 4.29 0.69 -5.22
C ILE A 75 4.63 0.27 -3.78
N ILE A 76 3.87 0.76 -2.80
CA ILE A 76 4.07 0.42 -1.39
C ILE A 76 3.83 -1.07 -1.14
N ILE A 77 2.74 -1.62 -1.68
CA ILE A 77 2.41 -3.03 -1.52
C ILE A 77 3.49 -3.91 -2.16
N ASP A 78 3.95 -3.57 -3.36
CA ASP A 78 5.00 -4.30 -4.05
C ASP A 78 6.31 -4.29 -3.23
N ALA A 79 6.78 -3.10 -2.83
CA ALA A 79 7.99 -2.95 -2.02
C ALA A 79 7.92 -3.69 -0.67
N PHE A 80 6.72 -3.77 -0.07
CA PHE A 80 6.52 -4.46 1.20
C PHE A 80 6.44 -6.00 1.06
N ASN A 81 6.12 -6.48 -0.14
CA ASN A 81 6.07 -7.91 -0.46
C ASN A 81 7.31 -8.44 -1.19
N ASP A 82 8.22 -7.55 -1.60
CA ASP A 82 9.44 -7.89 -2.33
C ASP A 82 10.26 -8.98 -1.60
N PRO A 83 10.56 -10.12 -2.26
CA PRO A 83 11.37 -11.19 -1.70
C PRO A 83 12.87 -10.86 -1.60
N ILE A 84 13.33 -9.68 -2.03
CA ILE A 84 14.72 -9.21 -1.89
C ILE A 84 15.19 -9.25 -0.44
N TRP A 85 14.27 -8.97 0.50
CA TRP A 85 14.52 -9.02 1.95
C TRP A 85 14.63 -10.45 2.50
N THR A 86 14.21 -11.46 1.73
CA THR A 86 14.21 -12.87 2.12
C THR A 86 15.20 -13.74 1.35
N THR A 87 15.66 -13.31 0.17
CA THR A 87 16.48 -14.14 -0.76
C THR A 87 17.99 -13.87 -0.66
N SER A 88 18.45 -13.12 0.34
CA SER A 88 19.88 -12.97 0.63
C SER A 88 20.34 -14.10 1.57
N ALA A 89 20.47 -15.31 1.00
CA ALA A 89 21.14 -16.46 1.60
C ALA A 89 22.46 -16.74 0.86
#